data_AF-A0A285CPW4-F1
#
_entry.id   AF-A0A285CPW4-F1
#
_cell.length_a   1.000
_cell.length_b   1.000
_cell.length_c   1.000
_cell.angle_alpha   90.00
_cell.angle_beta   90.00
_cell.angle_gamma   90.00
#
_symmetry.space_group_name_H-M   'P 1'
#
loop_
_entity.id
_entity.type
_entity.pdbx_description
1 polymer ?
#
loop_
_entity_poly.entity_id
_entity_poly.type
_entity_poly.pdbx_seq_one_letter_code
_entity_poly.pdbx_strand_id
1 'polypeptide(L)' 'MLVKIVTLFLVGMAAVALIGRLRWPLGGRKSQTKVPPPTICGHCGRFVLGKDGCDCRRKG' A
#
# COMPACT_ATOMS: atom_id res chain seq x y z
N MET A 1 -8.72 -21.91 -41.29
CA MET A 1 -9.01 -20.46 -41.15
C MET A 1 -9.28 -20.08 -39.71
N LEU A 2 -10.20 -20.77 -39.00
CA LEU A 2 -10.56 -20.50 -37.60
C LEU A 2 -9.41 -20.72 -36.60
N VAL A 3 -8.65 -21.81 -36.73
CA VAL A 3 -7.52 -22.12 -35.82
C VAL A 3 -6.48 -21.00 -35.80
N LYS A 4 -6.16 -20.42 -36.97
CA LYS A 4 -5.23 -19.28 -37.09
C LYS A 4 -5.71 -18.06 -36.30
N ILE A 5 -7.01 -17.75 -36.38
CA ILE A 5 -7.62 -16.63 -35.67
C ILE A 5 -7.57 -16.87 -34.16
N VAL A 6 -7.94 -18.08 -33.72
CA VAL A 6 -7.92 -18.46 -32.30
C VAL A 6 -6.50 -18.41 -31.74
N THR A 7 -5.50 -18.90 -32.49
CA THR A 7 -4.09 -18.84 -32.06
C THR A 7 -3.57 -17.41 -31.96
N LEU A 8 -3.89 -16.53 -32.92
CA LEU A 8 -3.47 -15.12 -32.85
C LEU A 8 -4.11 -14.39 -31.65
N PHE A 9 -5.38 -14.69 -31.36
CA PHE A 9 -6.07 -14.11 -30.22
C PHE A 9 -5.49 -14.58 -28.88
N LEU A 10 -5.22 -15.88 -28.73
CA LEU A 10 -4.60 -16.47 -27.55
C LEU A 10 -3.19 -15.90 -27.30
N VAL A 11 -2.37 -15.80 -28.35
CA VAL A 11 -1.01 -15.23 -28.27
C VAL A 11 -1.07 -13.75 -27.91
N GLY A 12 -1.99 -12.99 -28.49
CA GLY A 12 -2.19 -11.57 -28.17
C GLY A 12 -2.54 -11.35 -26.69
N MET A 13 -3.50 -12.13 -26.16
CA MET A 13 -3.89 -12.05 -24.75
C MET A 13 -2.75 -12.43 -23.80
N ALA A 14 -1.97 -13.47 -24.13
CA ALA A 14 -0.81 -13.87 -23.34
C ALA A 14 0.26 -12.77 -23.30
N ALA A 15 0.54 -12.12 -24.44
CA ALA A 15 1.49 -11.02 -24.51
C ALA A 15 1.06 -9.82 -23.65
N VAL A 16 -0.21 -9.41 -23.74
CA VAL A 16 -0.75 -8.30 -22.93
C VAL A 16 -0.68 -8.60 -21.43
N ALA A 17 -1.02 -9.83 -21.02
CA ALA A 17 -0.97 -10.23 -19.61
C ALA A 17 0.45 -10.16 -19.04
N LEU A 18 1.45 -10.60 -19.81
CA LEU A 18 2.85 -10.56 -19.39
C LEU A 18 3.41 -9.13 -19.38
N ILE A 19 3.10 -8.32 -20.40
CA ILE A 19 3.53 -6.91 -20.48
C ILE A 19 2.89 -6.08 -19.35
N GLY A 20 1.61 -6.29 -19.07
CA GLY A 20 0.92 -5.64 -17.95
C GLY A 20 1.50 -6.03 -16.59
N ARG A 21 1.88 -7.29 -16.41
CA ARG A 21 2.46 -7.78 -15.15
C ARG A 21 3.91 -7.40 -14.95
N LEU A 22 4.67 -7.15 -16.03
CA LEU A 22 6.08 -6.70 -15.95
C LEU A 22 6.24 -5.18 -15.89
N ARG A 23 5.24 -4.40 -16.34
CA ARG A 23 5.23 -2.93 -16.17
C ARG A 23 4.89 -2.50 -14.73
N TRP A 24 4.22 -3.35 -13.96
CA TRP A 24 3.74 -3.05 -12.61
C TRP A 24 4.34 -3.79 -11.39
N PRO A 25 5.43 -4.60 -11.46
CA PRO A 25 6.03 -5.16 -10.27
C PRO A 25 6.96 -4.16 -9.54
N LEU A 26 7.33 -3.03 -10.17
CA LEU A 26 8.17 -1.98 -9.56
C LEU A 26 7.38 -0.84 -8.89
N GLY A 27 6.05 -0.77 -9.07
CA GLY A 27 5.21 0.30 -8.49
C GLY A 27 4.48 -0.10 -7.19
N GLY A 28 4.28 -1.39 -6.94
CA GLY A 28 3.38 -1.90 -5.90
C GLY A 28 4.01 -2.19 -4.53
N ARG A 29 5.27 -1.80 -4.30
CA ARG A 29 5.91 -1.91 -2.98
C ARG A 29 6.43 -0.56 -2.49
N LYS A 30 5.75 0.54 -2.83
CA LYS A 30 5.94 1.75 -2.03
C LYS A 30 5.17 1.57 -0.74
N SER A 31 5.91 1.05 0.23
CA SER A 31 5.76 1.28 1.66
C SER A 31 4.29 1.32 2.08
N GLN A 32 3.82 0.19 2.57
CA GLN A 32 2.85 0.20 3.65
C GLN A 32 3.48 1.11 4.72
N THR A 33 3.17 2.40 4.67
CA THR A 33 3.63 3.41 5.60
C THR A 33 3.29 2.82 6.94
N LYS A 34 4.32 2.33 7.66
CA LYS A 34 4.18 1.84 9.02
C LYS A 34 3.53 3.01 9.74
N VAL A 35 2.22 2.90 9.98
CA VAL A 35 1.52 3.81 10.87
C VAL A 35 2.30 3.66 12.16
N PRO A 36 2.99 4.72 12.64
CA PRO A 36 3.75 4.61 13.87
C PRO A 36 2.81 4.10 14.95
N PRO A 37 3.24 3.15 15.80
CA PRO A 37 2.40 2.65 16.87
C PRO A 37 1.88 3.83 17.69
N PRO A 38 0.60 3.83 18.09
CA PRO A 38 0.01 4.95 18.79
C PRO A 38 0.81 5.20 20.08
N THR A 39 1.36 6.40 20.23
CA THR A 39 2.11 6.77 21.42
C THR A 39 1.14 6.92 22.58
N ILE A 40 1.34 6.17 23.66
CA ILE A 40 0.59 6.30 24.92
C ILE A 40 1.41 7.18 25.86
N CYS A 41 0.76 8.09 26.56
CA CYS A 41 1.44 8.89 27.57
C CYS A 41 1.61 8.11 28.88
N GLY A 42 2.84 7.94 29.33
CA GLY A 42 3.18 7.20 30.55
C GLY A 42 2.69 7.82 31.86
N HIS A 43 2.20 9.06 31.84
CA HIS A 43 1.65 9.73 33.03
C HIS A 43 0.13 9.59 33.13
N CYS A 44 -0.57 9.73 32.00
CA CYS A 44 -2.03 9.82 31.94
C CYS A 44 -2.69 8.51 31.44
N GLY A 45 -1.91 7.61 30.83
CA GLY A 45 -2.41 6.39 30.16
C GLY A 45 -3.22 6.66 28.89
N ARG A 46 -3.36 7.92 28.46
CA ARG A 46 -4.13 8.31 27.27
C ARG A 46 -3.28 8.22 26.01
N PHE A 47 -3.92 7.96 24.87
CA PHE A 47 -3.29 8.07 23.56
C PHE A 47 -2.92 9.52 23.28
N VAL A 48 -1.73 9.73 22.73
CA VAL A 48 -1.26 11.04 22.27
C VAL A 48 -1.78 11.26 20.86
N LEU A 49 -2.74 12.17 20.70
CA LEU A 49 -3.30 12.55 19.40
C LEU A 49 -2.60 13.83 18.92
N GLY A 50 -2.05 13.81 17.71
CA GLY A 50 -1.39 14.98 17.11
C GLY A 50 0.05 15.22 17.57
N LYS A 51 0.67 16.30 17.07
CA LYS A 51 2.05 16.68 17.41
C LYS A 51 2.19 17.32 18.80
N ASP A 52 1.08 17.70 19.42
CA ASP A 52 1.06 18.55 20.61
C ASP A 52 1.19 17.80 21.95
N GLY A 53 1.26 16.46 21.96
CA GLY A 53 1.52 15.67 23.18
C GLY A 53 0.30 15.54 24.13
N CYS A 54 0.37 14.69 25.18
CA CYS A 54 -0.67 14.62 26.22
C CYS A 54 -0.62 15.91 27.08
N ASP A 55 -1.74 16.65 27.17
CA ASP A 55 -1.90 17.84 28.03
C ASP A 55 -1.91 17.54 29.55
N CYS A 56 -1.61 16.30 29.97
CA CYS A 56 -1.67 15.89 31.38
C CYS A 56 -0.76 16.71 32.32
N ARG A 57 0.23 17.39 31.75
CA ARG A 57 1.18 18.22 32.51
C ARG A 57 1.08 19.72 32.19
N ARG A 58 0.17 20.15 31.31
CA ARG A 58 -0.05 21.59 31.03
C ARG A 58 -1.01 22.27 32.01
N LYS A 59 -1.63 21.52 32.92
CA LYS A 59 -2.32 22.07 34.10
C LYS A 59 -1.48 21.80 35.34
N GLY A 60 -0.53 22.68 35.59
CA GLY A 60 0.29 22.78 36.80
C GLY A 60 0.81 24.20 36.87
#